data_AF-A0A1B7VCV4-F1
#
_entry.id   AF-A0A1B7VCV4-F1
#
_cell.length_a   1.000
_cell.length_b   1.000
_cell.length_c   1.000
_cell.angle_alpha   90.00
_cell.angle_beta   90.00
_cell.angle_gamma   90.00
#
_symmetry.space_group_name_H-M   'P 1'
#
loop_
_entity.id
_entity.type
_entity.pdbx_description
1 polymer ?
#
loop_
_entity_poly.entity_id
_entity_poly.type
_entity_poly.pdbx_seq_one_letter_code
_entity_poly.pdbx_strand_id
1 'polypeptide(L)'
;AYRVINFCDLETKTEFRLVTNLPADGEAAVTDNEIRDIYRLRWGVELLWKFLKMHLKLDRLITKNVNGIAIQIYASLIAYLILQLVSVPKEWGEKMLDKFRYLQACMCQQISYVHWMEDIMKC
;
A
#
# COMPACT_ATOMS: atom_id res chain seq x y z
N ALA A 1 -9.88 -28.23 8.26
CA ALA A 1 -8.66 -28.82 8.82
C ALA A 1 -7.49 -27.91 8.48
N TYR A 2 -6.46 -27.84 9.34
CA TYR A 2 -5.23 -27.11 9.02
C TYR A 2 -4.25 -28.05 8.30
N ARG A 3 -3.45 -27.51 7.38
CA ARG A 3 -2.36 -28.23 6.73
C ARG A 3 -1.09 -27.38 6.65
N VAL A 4 0.03 -28.06 6.52
CA VAL A 4 1.35 -27.46 6.37
C VAL A 4 1.80 -27.60 4.93
N ILE A 5 2.31 -26.51 4.35
CA ILE A 5 2.95 -26.52 3.05
C ILE A 5 4.43 -26.17 3.20
N ASN A 6 5.26 -26.77 2.36
CA ASN A 6 6.71 -26.52 2.34
C ASN A 6 7.12 -26.16 0.92
N PHE A 7 7.89 -25.09 0.76
CA PHE A 7 8.51 -24.74 -0.51
C PHE A 7 9.92 -24.21 -0.28
N CYS A 8 10.79 -24.43 -1.27
CA CYS A 8 12.17 -23.99 -1.25
C CYS A 8 12.37 -22.95 -2.34
N ASP A 9 12.95 -21.82 -1.98
CA ASP A 9 13.49 -20.87 -2.95
C ASP A 9 14.92 -21.28 -3.30
N LEU A 10 15.12 -21.69 -4.56
CA LEU A 10 16.39 -22.24 -5.05
C LEU A 10 17.48 -21.17 -5.18
N GLU A 11 17.11 -19.90 -5.40
CA GLU A 11 18.05 -18.80 -5.54
C GLU A 11 18.64 -18.41 -4.17
N THR A 12 17.76 -18.23 -3.18
CA THR A 12 18.16 -17.85 -1.83
C THR A 12 18.51 -19.04 -0.93
N LYS A 13 18.31 -20.27 -1.43
CA LYS A 13 18.47 -21.54 -0.68
C LYS A 13 17.69 -21.52 0.65
N THR A 14 16.54 -20.85 0.66
CA THR A 14 15.72 -20.70 1.87
C THR A 14 14.51 -21.61 1.78
N GLU A 15 14.29 -22.41 2.83
CA GLU A 15 13.10 -23.23 2.99
C GLU A 15 12.02 -22.47 3.78
N PHE A 16 10.80 -22.45 3.26
CA PHE A 16 9.64 -21.86 3.91
C PHE A 16 8.63 -22.94 4.26
N ARG A 17 8.11 -22.87 5.49
CA ARG A 17 7.04 -23.73 5.97
C ARG A 17 5.87 -22.87 6.44
N LEU A 18 4.71 -23.02 5.79
CA LEU A 18 3.52 -22.22 6.09
C LEU A 18 2.38 -23.13 6.56
N VAL A 19 1.57 -22.61 7.48
CA VAL A 19 0.34 -23.27 7.94
C VAL A 19 -0.85 -22.53 7.36
N THR A 20 -1.79 -23.28 6.78
CA THR A 20 -3.02 -22.72 6.21
C THR A 20 -4.23 -23.55 6.59
N ASN A 21 -5.40 -22.91 6.63
CA ASN A 21 -6.71 -23.56 6.74
C ASN A 21 -7.41 -23.72 5.37
N LEU A 22 -6.76 -23.34 4.27
CA LEU A 22 -7.30 -23.49 2.93
C LEU A 22 -7.34 -24.97 2.52
N PRO A 23 -8.45 -25.44 1.94
CA PRO A 23 -8.64 -26.86 1.62
C PRO A 23 -7.64 -27.30 0.54
N ALA A 24 -7.16 -28.55 0.66
CA ALA A 24 -6.31 -29.17 -0.35
C ALA A 24 -7.11 -29.78 -1.50
N ASP A 25 -8.36 -30.18 -1.22
CA ASP A 25 -9.21 -30.96 -2.11
C ASP A 25 -10.64 -30.38 -2.18
N GLY A 26 -11.37 -30.72 -3.24
CA GLY A 26 -12.75 -30.28 -3.48
C GLY A 26 -12.85 -29.09 -4.45
N GLU A 27 -14.05 -28.56 -4.64
CA GLU A 27 -14.34 -27.47 -5.60
C GLU A 27 -13.63 -26.15 -5.27
N ALA A 28 -13.25 -25.95 -4.00
CA ALA A 28 -12.54 -24.77 -3.51
C ALA A 28 -11.06 -25.05 -3.18
N ALA A 29 -10.50 -26.16 -3.69
CA ALA A 29 -9.11 -26.55 -3.46
C ALA A 29 -8.15 -25.44 -3.87
N VAL A 30 -7.18 -25.16 -3.01
CA VAL A 30 -6.08 -24.23 -3.30
C VAL A 30 -4.80 -25.04 -3.35
N THR A 31 -3.98 -24.87 -4.38
CA THR A 31 -2.72 -25.60 -4.51
C THR A 31 -1.63 -24.98 -3.62
N ASP A 32 -0.59 -25.77 -3.30
CA ASP A 32 0.52 -25.30 -2.48
C ASP A 32 1.29 -24.13 -3.14
N ASN A 33 1.34 -24.11 -4.48
CA ASN A 33 1.92 -23.01 -5.25
C ASN A 33 1.09 -21.73 -5.13
N GLU A 34 -0.24 -21.82 -5.17
CA GLU A 34 -1.11 -20.65 -4.98
C GLU A 34 -0.96 -20.09 -3.57
N ILE A 35 -0.86 -20.94 -2.55
CA ILE A 35 -0.62 -20.49 -1.17
C ILE A 35 0.73 -19.80 -1.04
N ARG A 36 1.78 -20.33 -1.68
CA ARG A 36 3.09 -19.66 -1.76
C ARG A 36 2.94 -18.26 -2.36
N ASP A 37 2.24 -18.14 -3.48
CA ASP A 37 2.09 -16.89 -4.20
C ASP A 37 1.24 -15.88 -3.40
N ILE A 38 0.18 -16.33 -2.71
CA ILE A 38 -0.57 -15.54 -1.74
C ILE A 38 0.35 -15.05 -0.60
N TYR A 39 1.20 -15.92 -0.05
CA TYR A 39 2.11 -15.53 1.02
C TYR A 39 3.14 -14.49 0.57
N ARG A 40 3.58 -14.50 -0.69
CA ARG A 40 4.45 -13.44 -1.24
C ARG A 40 3.77 -12.07 -1.20
N LEU A 41 2.45 -11.99 -1.33
CA LEU A 41 1.70 -10.73 -1.25
C LEU A 41 1.76 -10.10 0.15
N ARG A 42 2.11 -10.86 1.20
CA ARG A 42 2.31 -10.33 2.57
C ARG A 42 3.31 -9.18 2.60
N TRP A 43 4.37 -9.24 1.77
CA TRP A 43 5.38 -8.19 1.68
C TRP A 43 4.79 -6.83 1.25
N GLY A 44 3.67 -6.84 0.51
CA GLY A 44 2.96 -5.63 0.13
C GLY A 44 2.56 -4.76 1.32
N VAL A 45 2.24 -5.37 2.47
CA VAL A 45 1.93 -4.63 3.70
C VAL A 45 3.15 -3.88 4.22
N GLU A 46 4.35 -4.47 4.14
CA GLU A 46 5.58 -3.81 4.57
C GLU A 46 5.95 -2.64 3.66
N LEU A 47 5.74 -2.80 2.34
CA LEU A 47 5.91 -1.71 1.37
C LEU A 47 4.93 -0.56 1.61
N LEU A 48 3.66 -0.86 1.92
CA LEU A 48 2.67 0.13 2.33
C LEU A 48 3.17 0.91 3.56
N TRP A 49 3.54 0.22 4.64
CA TRP A 49 4.03 0.87 5.85
C TRP A 49 5.30 1.69 5.62
N LYS A 50 6.21 1.22 4.76
CA LYS A 50 7.39 1.99 4.34
C LYS A 50 6.97 3.28 3.64
N PHE A 51 5.99 3.22 2.74
CA PHE A 51 5.50 4.40 2.03
C PHE A 51 4.84 5.41 2.99
N LEU A 52 3.91 4.95 3.85
CA LEU A 52 3.21 5.81 4.81
C LEU A 52 4.18 6.53 5.75
N LYS A 53 5.18 5.81 6.28
CA LYS A 53 6.19 6.42 7.15
C LYS A 53 7.13 7.36 6.38
N MET A 54 7.68 6.92 5.25
CA MET A 54 8.73 7.67 4.56
C MET A 54 8.21 8.91 3.83
N HIS A 55 7.08 8.78 3.14
CA HIS A 55 6.54 9.82 2.25
C HIS A 55 5.42 10.63 2.90
N LEU A 56 4.51 9.98 3.64
CA LEU A 56 3.42 10.67 4.34
C LEU A 56 3.76 11.07 5.79
N LYS A 57 4.99 10.81 6.24
CA LYS A 57 5.52 11.22 7.55
C LYS A 57 4.71 10.70 8.74
N LEU A 58 4.11 9.51 8.60
CA LEU A 58 3.35 8.87 9.68
C LEU A 58 4.23 8.46 10.88
N ASP A 59 5.55 8.43 10.70
CA ASP A 59 6.52 8.23 11.79
C ASP A 59 6.64 9.45 12.73
N ARG A 60 6.14 10.62 12.33
CA ARG A 60 6.16 11.86 13.12
C ARG A 60 4.74 12.22 13.53
N LEU A 61 4.38 11.86 14.76
CA LEU A 61 3.07 12.22 15.32
C LEU A 61 3.02 13.71 15.63
N ILE A 62 1.98 14.39 15.11
CA ILE A 62 1.75 15.82 15.34
C ILE A 62 1.19 16.08 16.75
N THR A 63 0.56 15.07 17.34
CA THR A 63 -0.14 15.15 18.62
C THR A 63 0.06 13.89 19.45
N LYS A 64 -0.09 14.02 20.77
CA LYS A 64 -0.01 12.91 21.74
C LYS A 64 -1.40 12.38 22.13
N ASN A 65 -2.48 13.05 21.71
CA ASN A 65 -3.84 12.61 21.98
C ASN A 65 -4.20 11.43 21.06
N VAL A 66 -4.78 10.36 21.61
CA VAL A 66 -5.25 9.18 20.88
C VAL A 66 -6.13 9.55 19.70
N ASN A 67 -7.06 10.49 19.88
CA ASN A 67 -7.96 10.93 18.80
C ASN A 67 -7.19 11.61 17.65
N GLY A 68 -6.21 12.44 18.00
CA GLY A 68 -5.41 13.13 16.99
C GLY A 68 -4.45 12.19 16.26
N ILE A 69 -3.92 11.17 16.95
CA ILE A 69 -3.15 10.08 16.34
C ILE A 69 -4.03 9.28 15.38
N ALA A 70 -5.24 8.92 15.79
CA ALA A 70 -6.20 8.22 14.93
C ALA A 70 -6.53 9.02 13.67
N ILE A 71 -6.83 10.32 13.81
CA ILE A 71 -7.08 11.22 12.67
C ILE A 71 -5.87 11.25 11.72
N GLN A 72 -4.64 11.34 12.25
CA GLN A 72 -3.43 11.35 11.42
C GLN A 72 -3.24 10.03 10.65
N ILE A 73 -3.52 8.89 11.27
CA ILE A 73 -3.49 7.57 10.61
C ILE A 73 -4.53 7.53 9.49
N TYR A 74 -5.79 7.88 9.78
CA TYR A 74 -6.85 7.88 8.77
C TYR A 74 -6.56 8.84 7.61
N ALA A 75 -6.09 10.05 7.89
CA ALA A 75 -5.71 11.01 6.86
C ALA A 75 -4.58 10.48 5.96
N SER A 76 -3.60 9.79 6.54
CA SER A 76 -2.50 9.16 5.79
C SER A 76 -3.00 8.03 4.88
N LEU A 77 -3.93 7.21 5.36
CA LEU A 77 -4.55 6.14 4.57
C LEU A 77 -5.42 6.70 3.44
N ILE A 78 -6.22 7.74 3.71
CA ILE A 78 -7.04 8.42 2.70
C ILE A 78 -6.14 9.04 1.61
N ALA A 79 -5.08 9.74 2.00
CA ALA A 79 -4.12 10.30 1.04
C ALA A 79 -3.47 9.22 0.16
N TYR A 80 -3.12 8.07 0.74
CA TYR A 80 -2.59 6.92 -0.01
C TYR A 80 -3.62 6.37 -1.02
N LEU A 81 -4.90 6.27 -0.65
CA LEU A 81 -5.95 5.82 -1.57
C LEU A 81 -6.18 6.82 -2.71
N ILE A 82 -6.18 8.12 -2.41
CA ILE A 82 -6.28 9.17 -3.43
C ILE A 82 -5.10 9.06 -4.41
N LEU A 83 -3.88 8.87 -3.92
CA LEU A 83 -2.69 8.67 -4.76
C LEU A 83 -2.80 7.46 -5.70
N GLN A 84 -3.48 6.39 -5.28
CA GLN A 84 -3.74 5.24 -6.14
C GLN A 84 -4.70 5.59 -7.29
N LEU A 85 -5.75 6.34 -6.98
CA LEU A 85 -6.80 6.72 -7.92
C LEU A 85 -6.39 7.83 -8.90
N VAL A 86 -5.50 8.74 -8.48
CA VAL A 86 -5.07 9.87 -9.31
C VAL A 86 -4.31 9.36 -10.54
N SER A 87 -4.74 9.81 -11.72
CA SER A 87 -3.98 9.67 -12.97
C SER A 87 -3.07 10.88 -13.15
N VAL A 88 -1.80 10.63 -13.47
CA VAL A 88 -0.83 11.69 -13.81
C VAL A 88 -0.39 11.54 -15.27
N PRO A 89 0.07 12.63 -15.92
CA PRO A 89 0.63 12.55 -17.25
C PRO A 89 1.74 11.50 -17.32
N LYS A 90 1.72 10.64 -18.36
CA LYS A 90 2.68 9.52 -18.50
C LYS A 90 4.14 9.97 -18.48
N GLU A 91 4.41 11.21 -18.88
CA GLU A 91 5.74 11.84 -18.88
C GLU A 91 6.37 11.90 -17.47
N TRP A 92 5.55 11.98 -16.43
CA TRP A 92 6.02 12.02 -15.04
C TRP A 92 6.29 10.63 -14.45
N GLY A 93 5.77 9.58 -15.07
CA GLY A 93 5.91 8.19 -14.62
C GLY A 93 4.63 7.61 -13.99
N GLU A 94 4.63 6.29 -13.84
CA GLU A 94 3.47 5.53 -13.35
C GLU A 94 3.61 5.10 -11.89
N LYS A 95 4.82 5.23 -11.30
CA LYS A 95 5.04 4.80 -9.92
C LYS A 95 4.30 5.72 -8.97
N MET A 96 3.84 5.18 -7.86
CA MET A 96 3.13 5.95 -6.83
C MET A 96 3.93 7.17 -6.33
N LEU A 97 5.25 7.03 -6.21
CA LEU A 97 6.12 8.15 -5.81
C LEU A 97 6.12 9.28 -6.85
N ASP A 98 6.05 8.94 -8.13
CA ASP A 98 6.01 9.93 -9.21
C ASP A 98 4.70 10.72 -9.15
N LYS A 99 3.57 10.01 -8.93
CA LYS A 99 2.26 10.63 -8.69
C LYS A 99 2.29 11.58 -7.49
N PHE A 100 2.89 11.15 -6.39
CA PHE A 100 3.02 11.97 -5.19
C PHE A 100 3.85 13.24 -5.45
N ARG A 101 4.98 13.12 -6.14
CA ARG A 101 5.85 14.27 -6.49
C ARG A 101 5.17 15.23 -7.46
N TYR A 102 4.42 14.70 -8.43
CA TYR A 102 3.61 15.51 -9.34
C TYR A 102 2.59 16.34 -8.58
N LEU A 103 1.81 15.71 -7.69
CA LEU A 103 0.84 16.42 -6.86
C LEU A 103 1.50 17.47 -5.96
N GLN A 104 2.63 17.15 -5.33
CA GLN A 104 3.39 18.12 -4.55
C GLN A 104 3.83 19.33 -5.39
N ALA A 105 4.29 19.11 -6.62
CA ALA A 105 4.66 20.18 -7.53
C ALA A 105 3.44 21.07 -7.89
N CYS A 106 2.29 20.47 -8.22
CA CYS A 106 1.06 21.21 -8.51
C CYS A 106 0.58 22.04 -7.31
N MET A 107 0.58 21.45 -6.11
CA MET A 107 0.18 22.14 -4.87
C MET A 107 1.15 23.27 -4.47
N CYS A 108 2.43 23.17 -4.85
CA CYS A 108 3.39 24.26 -4.62
C CYS A 108 3.26 25.38 -5.66
N GLN A 109 2.74 25.09 -6.85
CA GLN A 109 2.54 26.08 -7.92
C GLN A 109 1.23 26.88 -7.76
N GLN A 110 0.14 26.23 -7.32
CA GLN A 110 -1.11 26.92 -7.00
C GLN A 110 -1.13 27.29 -5.51
N ILE A 111 -1.09 28.59 -5.21
CA ILE A 111 -0.83 29.18 -3.88
C ILE A 111 -1.86 28.79 -2.79
N SER A 112 -2.95 28.08 -3.12
CA SER A 112 -3.98 27.67 -2.16
C SER A 112 -4.62 26.31 -2.49
N TYR A 113 -4.69 25.44 -1.47
CA TYR A 113 -5.39 24.14 -1.50
C TYR A 113 -6.86 24.27 -1.91
N VAL A 114 -7.50 25.41 -1.62
CA VAL A 114 -8.91 25.66 -1.93
C VAL A 114 -9.13 25.77 -3.43
N HIS A 115 -8.25 26.48 -4.14
CA HIS A 115 -8.36 26.62 -5.60
C HIS A 115 -8.12 25.28 -6.31
N TRP A 116 -7.14 24.49 -5.85
CA TRP A 116 -6.87 23.18 -6.41
C TRP A 116 -8.01 22.17 -6.16
N MET A 117 -8.61 22.18 -4.96
CA MET A 117 -9.76 21.34 -4.63
C MET A 117 -10.99 21.71 -5.46
N GLU A 118 -11.24 23.00 -5.68
CA GLU A 118 -12.33 23.45 -6.55
C GLU A 118 -12.16 22.98 -8.00
N ASP A 119 -10.95 23.00 -8.54
CA ASP A 119 -10.69 22.54 -9.91
C ASP A 119 -10.89 21.02 -10.05
N ILE A 120 -10.51 20.23 -9.04
CA ILE A 120 -10.77 18.79 -9.02
C ILE A 120 -12.25 18.46 -8.87
N MET A 121 -12.98 19.21 -8.05
CA MET A 121 -14.41 18.98 -7.83
C MET A 121 -15.27 19.46 -9.00
N LYS A 122 -14.72 20.23 -9.95
CA LYS A 122 -15.40 20.67 -11.18
C LYS A 122 -15.25 19.68 -12.35
N CYS A 123 -14.51 18.58 -12.18
CA CYS A 123 -14.42 17.48 -13.14
C CYS A 123 -15.48 16.39 -12.89
#